data_AF-A0A7X8MJ80-F1
#
_entry.id   AF-A0A7X8MJ80-F1
#
_cell.length_a   1.000
_cell.length_b   1.000
_cell.length_c   1.000
_cell.angle_alpha   90.00
_cell.angle_beta   90.00
_cell.angle_gamma   90.00
#
_symmetry.space_group_name_H-M   'P 1'
#
loop_
_entity.id
_entity.type
_entity.pdbx_description
1 polymer ?
#
loop_
_entity_poly.entity_id
_entity_poly.type
_entity_poly.pdbx_seq_one_letter_code
_entity_poly.pdbx_strand_id
1 'polypeptide(L)'
;NIYNPRHISRIAKDLNEYSISSVEGLENYFKKFVDDKSAGKLPQNQFDPDVMEFGKFTGIDMNAEARKNIYHKWRYDWGFSHLMIMKAGEIMCQRTKNGGLEYIDSVLYNWMTKEIRLPEDADREIKEHKKRTKTDKPTYKKPTETTDYEIYVSPARLEELKSNS
;
A
#
# COMPACT_ATOMS: atom_id res chain seq x y z
N ASN A 1 27.46 22.57 19.41
CA ASN A 1 27.06 23.04 20.76
C ASN A 1 25.86 22.25 21.26
N ILE A 2 26.11 21.14 21.96
CA ILE A 2 25.09 20.16 22.40
C ILE A 2 24.61 20.55 23.80
N TYR A 3 23.71 21.53 23.91
CA TYR A 3 23.24 22.06 25.21
C TYR A 3 21.95 21.40 25.73
N ASN A 4 21.33 20.51 24.96
CA ASN A 4 20.07 19.87 25.35
C ASN A 4 20.30 18.42 25.84
N PRO A 5 19.96 18.10 27.10
CA PRO A 5 20.12 16.75 27.66
C PRO A 5 19.42 15.65 26.85
N ARG A 6 18.29 15.96 26.19
CA ARG A 6 17.58 14.97 25.33
C ARG A 6 18.37 14.59 24.09
N HIS A 7 19.25 15.46 23.60
CA HIS A 7 20.10 15.15 22.45
C HIS A 7 21.19 14.17 22.86
N ILE A 8 21.70 14.30 24.09
CA ILE A 8 22.75 13.41 24.63
C ILE A 8 22.23 11.98 24.77
N SER A 9 21.02 11.79 25.30
CA SER A 9 20.42 10.46 25.40
C SER A 9 20.15 9.81 24.04
N ARG A 10 19.74 10.61 23.04
CA ARG A 10 19.54 10.12 21.67
C ARG A 10 20.85 9.73 21.02
N ILE A 11 21.87 10.59 21.08
CA ILE A 11 23.20 10.30 20.55
C ILE A 11 23.76 9.02 21.18
N ALA A 12 23.64 8.87 22.51
CA ALA A 12 24.11 7.66 23.18
C ALA A 12 23.39 6.38 22.71
N LYS A 13 22.08 6.47 22.43
CA LYS A 13 21.31 5.36 21.88
C LYS A 13 21.77 5.02 20.47
N ASP A 14 21.88 6.02 19.60
CA ASP A 14 22.25 5.84 18.19
C ASP A 14 23.66 5.25 18.06
N LEU A 15 24.62 5.70 18.87
CA LEU A 15 25.98 5.16 18.88
C LEU A 15 26.01 3.68 19.27
N ASN A 16 25.17 3.28 20.21
CA ASN A 16 25.03 1.89 20.63
C ASN A 16 24.32 1.05 19.54
N GLU A 17 23.27 1.57 18.93
CA GLU A 17 22.49 0.91 17.88
C GLU A 17 23.33 0.69 16.60
N TYR A 18 24.15 1.68 16.22
CA TYR A 18 25.08 1.58 15.11
C TYR A 18 26.42 0.92 15.47
N SER A 19 26.59 0.46 16.72
CA SER A 19 27.82 -0.16 17.22
C SER A 19 29.09 0.65 16.94
N ILE A 20 28.98 1.98 17.00
CA ILE A 20 30.08 2.90 16.72
C ILE A 20 31.00 2.93 17.95
N SER A 21 32.19 2.36 17.80
CA SER A 21 33.17 2.20 18.89
C SER A 21 34.56 2.75 18.57
N SER A 22 34.73 3.35 17.38
CA SER A 22 35.98 3.98 16.96
C SER A 22 35.87 5.51 16.95
N VAL A 23 36.98 6.19 17.23
CA VAL A 23 37.06 7.67 17.20
C VAL A 23 36.70 8.20 15.80
N GLU A 24 37.18 7.56 14.75
CA GLU A 24 36.84 7.90 13.37
C GLU A 24 35.34 7.72 13.07
N GLY A 25 34.72 6.67 13.60
CA GLY A 25 33.28 6.43 13.47
C GLY A 25 32.44 7.48 14.21
N LEU A 26 32.91 7.91 15.39
CA LEU A 26 32.29 8.99 16.16
C LEU A 26 32.38 10.31 15.39
N GLU A 27 33.55 10.68 14.90
CA GLU A 27 33.75 11.90 14.10
C GLU A 27 32.85 11.94 12.86
N ASN A 28 32.71 10.80 12.18
CA ASN A 28 31.82 10.69 11.01
C ASN A 28 30.34 10.85 11.40
N TYR A 29 29.91 10.26 12.53
CA TYR A 29 28.55 10.41 13.04
C TYR A 29 28.24 11.86 13.42
N PHE A 30 29.10 12.52 14.20
CA PHE A 30 28.88 13.91 14.61
C PHE A 30 28.85 14.86 13.41
N LYS A 31 29.76 14.67 12.44
CA LYS A 31 29.79 15.46 11.21
C LYS A 31 28.52 15.29 10.36
N LYS A 32 27.95 14.08 10.29
CA LYS A 32 26.78 13.78 9.46
C LYS A 32 25.44 14.10 10.11
N PHE A 33 25.34 13.94 11.43
CA PHE A 33 24.04 13.92 12.12
C PHE A 33 23.88 15.00 13.19
N VAL A 34 24.97 15.61 13.66
CA VAL A 34 24.94 16.55 14.80
C VAL A 34 25.38 17.97 14.40
N ASP A 35 26.39 18.10 13.54
CA ASP A 35 26.97 19.39 13.16
C ASP A 35 26.38 20.01 11.88
N ASP A 36 25.60 19.25 11.10
CA ASP A 36 24.94 19.80 9.91
C ASP A 36 23.69 20.60 10.31
N LYS A 37 23.79 21.94 10.23
CA LYS A 37 22.65 22.87 10.42
C LYS A 37 21.56 22.73 9.35
N SER A 38 21.71 21.77 8.43
CA SER A 38 20.77 21.40 7.38
C SER A 38 19.91 20.17 7.71
N ALA A 39 19.92 19.68 8.96
CA ALA A 39 19.21 18.47 9.43
C ALA A 39 17.66 18.48 9.30
N GLY A 40 17.09 19.34 8.46
CA GLY A 40 15.71 19.27 7.97
C GLY A 40 15.54 18.45 6.68
N LYS A 41 16.61 17.96 6.05
CA LYS A 41 16.52 17.09 4.87
C LYS A 41 17.55 15.96 4.97
N LEU A 42 17.09 14.76 5.34
CA LEU A 42 17.89 13.53 5.37
C LEU A 42 18.55 13.29 3.99
N PRO A 43 19.86 12.95 3.92
CA PRO A 43 20.50 12.57 2.68
C PRO A 43 20.03 11.16 2.23
N GLN A 44 19.38 11.14 1.07
CA GLN A 44 18.55 10.08 0.49
C GLN A 44 19.25 8.80 -0.01
N ASN A 45 20.52 8.51 0.33
CA ASN A 45 21.17 7.38 -0.35
C ASN A 45 22.24 6.69 0.49
N GLN A 46 21.85 5.65 1.22
CA GLN A 46 22.37 4.28 1.06
C GLN A 46 21.94 3.45 2.26
N PHE A 47 21.21 2.37 1.98
CA PHE A 47 20.78 1.33 2.91
C PHE A 47 19.66 1.71 3.90
N ASP A 48 18.44 1.29 3.56
CA ASP A 48 17.28 1.32 4.45
C ASP A 48 16.79 -0.14 4.61
N PRO A 49 17.03 -0.78 5.78
CA PRO A 49 16.72 -2.19 5.99
C PRO A 49 15.21 -2.46 5.91
N ASP A 50 14.37 -1.55 6.40
CA ASP A 50 12.91 -1.67 6.36
C ASP A 50 12.41 -1.69 4.90
N VAL A 51 12.95 -0.79 4.05
CA VAL A 51 12.60 -0.71 2.62
C VAL A 51 13.01 -1.97 1.88
N MET A 52 14.21 -2.50 2.16
CA MET A 52 14.69 -3.73 1.53
C MET A 52 13.92 -4.95 1.99
N GLU A 53 13.61 -5.05 3.28
CA GLU A 53 12.77 -6.10 3.83
C GLU A 53 11.40 -6.08 3.17
N PHE A 54 10.79 -4.91 3.06
CA PHE A 54 9.51 -4.73 2.40
C PHE A 54 9.56 -5.12 0.91
N GLY A 55 10.59 -4.72 0.18
CA GLY A 55 10.78 -5.11 -1.22
C GLY A 55 10.95 -6.63 -1.39
N LYS A 56 11.75 -7.26 -0.53
CA LYS A 56 11.95 -8.71 -0.51
C LYS A 56 10.65 -9.46 -0.17
N PHE A 57 9.88 -8.96 0.79
CA PHE A 57 8.62 -9.55 1.22
C PHE A 57 7.53 -9.47 0.15
N THR A 58 7.40 -8.31 -0.50
CA THR A 58 6.37 -8.07 -1.51
C THR A 58 6.77 -8.53 -2.92
N GLY A 59 8.06 -8.76 -3.15
CA GLY A 59 8.62 -9.00 -4.49
C GLY A 59 8.73 -7.73 -5.35
N ILE A 60 8.45 -6.55 -4.78
CA ILE A 60 8.56 -5.27 -5.46
C ILE A 60 10.02 -4.80 -5.39
N ASP A 61 10.62 -4.50 -6.54
CA ASP A 61 11.96 -3.89 -6.57
C ASP A 61 11.92 -2.48 -5.97
N MET A 62 12.61 -2.27 -4.85
CA MET A 62 12.67 -0.98 -4.14
C MET A 62 13.96 -0.20 -4.43
N ASN A 63 14.76 -0.63 -5.41
CA ASN A 63 16.01 0.07 -5.75
C ASN A 63 15.76 1.49 -6.30
N ALA A 64 14.66 1.67 -7.04
CA ALA A 64 14.29 2.95 -7.61
C ALA A 64 13.93 3.98 -6.53
N GLU A 65 14.56 5.15 -6.61
CA GLU A 65 14.40 6.26 -5.66
C GLU A 65 12.94 6.68 -5.46
N ALA A 66 12.17 6.73 -6.55
CA ALA A 66 10.75 7.06 -6.50
C ALA A 66 9.96 6.10 -5.58
N ARG A 67 10.33 4.82 -5.55
CA ARG A 67 9.66 3.80 -4.72
C ARG A 67 10.06 3.92 -3.25
N LYS A 68 11.33 4.22 -2.97
CA LYS A 68 11.81 4.52 -1.61
C LYS A 68 11.09 5.74 -1.05
N ASN A 69 10.93 6.80 -1.85
CA ASN A 69 10.20 8.00 -1.47
C ASN A 69 8.73 7.71 -1.13
N ILE A 70 8.06 6.82 -1.87
CA ILE A 70 6.70 6.38 -1.53
C ILE A 70 6.68 5.68 -0.16
N TYR A 71 7.63 4.79 0.10
CA TYR A 71 7.73 4.12 1.39
C TYR A 71 8.00 5.11 2.53
N HIS A 72 8.89 6.08 2.32
CA HIS A 72 9.19 7.14 3.28
C HIS A 72 7.98 8.05 3.55
N LYS A 73 7.18 8.38 2.53
CA LYS A 73 5.89 9.08 2.70
C LYS A 73 5.01 8.33 3.70
N TRP A 74 4.87 7.00 3.56
CA TRP A 74 4.07 6.22 4.49
C TRP A 74 4.63 6.23 5.92
N ARG A 75 5.97 6.12 6.07
CA ARG A 75 6.62 6.09 7.38
C ARG A 75 6.58 7.43 8.11
N TYR A 76 6.90 8.51 7.41
CA TYR A 76 7.20 9.81 8.01
C TYR A 76 6.08 10.82 7.84
N ASP A 77 5.46 10.89 6.66
CA ASP A 77 4.39 11.86 6.42
C ASP A 77 3.06 11.35 6.98
N TRP A 78 2.78 10.05 6.81
CA TRP A 78 1.53 9.43 7.28
C TRP A 78 1.68 8.77 8.66
N GLY A 79 2.90 8.67 9.17
CA GLY A 79 3.20 8.16 10.50
C GLY A 79 2.96 6.67 10.70
N PHE A 80 2.94 5.87 9.62
CA PHE A 80 2.80 4.42 9.75
C PHE A 80 4.09 3.78 10.26
N SER A 81 3.95 2.76 11.11
CA SER A 81 5.07 1.89 11.48
C SER A 81 5.43 0.96 10.33
N HIS A 82 6.67 0.45 10.30
CA HIS A 82 7.09 -0.56 9.34
C HIS A 82 6.15 -1.78 9.34
N LEU A 83 5.75 -2.24 10.53
CA LEU A 83 4.80 -3.35 10.70
C LEU A 83 3.44 -3.09 10.03
N MET A 84 2.93 -1.86 10.10
CA MET A 84 1.67 -1.51 9.40
C MET A 84 1.83 -1.55 7.89
N ILE A 85 2.96 -1.09 7.36
CA ILE A 85 3.24 -1.14 5.92
C ILE A 85 3.42 -2.59 5.45
N MET A 86 4.11 -3.43 6.22
CA MET A 86 4.23 -4.87 5.98
C MET A 86 2.85 -5.54 5.95
N LYS A 87 1.95 -5.15 6.86
CA LYS A 87 0.58 -5.65 6.88
C LYS A 87 -0.20 -5.28 5.61
N ALA A 88 -0.05 -4.06 5.12
CA ALA A 88 -0.66 -3.64 3.85
C ALA A 88 -0.08 -4.43 2.66
N GLY A 89 1.24 -4.70 2.67
CA GLY A 89 1.90 -5.57 1.69
C GLY A 89 1.36 -7.01 1.71
N GLU A 90 1.14 -7.58 2.90
CA GLU A 90 0.57 -8.92 3.07
C GLU A 90 -0.82 -9.01 2.38
N ILE A 91 -1.66 -8.01 2.59
CA ILE A 91 -3.00 -7.94 2.01
C ILE A 91 -2.95 -7.84 0.49
N MET A 92 -2.02 -7.06 -0.04
CA MET A 92 -1.80 -6.95 -1.47
C MET A 92 -1.48 -8.34 -2.05
N CYS A 93 -0.50 -9.04 -1.49
CA CYS A 93 -0.11 -10.38 -1.94
C CYS A 93 -1.27 -11.40 -1.82
N GLN A 94 -2.12 -11.28 -0.79
CA GLN A 94 -3.27 -12.17 -0.61
C GLN A 94 -4.42 -11.90 -1.59
N ARG A 95 -4.63 -10.64 -2.00
CA ARG A 95 -5.82 -10.23 -2.77
C ARG A 95 -5.58 -10.13 -4.26
N THR A 96 -4.35 -9.90 -4.70
CA THR A 96 -4.03 -9.70 -6.11
C THR A 96 -2.68 -10.31 -6.46
N LYS A 97 -2.62 -10.99 -7.61
CA LYS A 97 -1.35 -11.50 -8.17
C LYS A 97 -0.50 -10.41 -8.81
N ASN A 98 -1.11 -9.28 -9.20
CA ASN A 98 -0.48 -8.17 -9.92
C ASN A 98 -0.55 -6.86 -9.12
N GLY A 99 -0.56 -6.93 -7.79
CA GLY A 99 -0.58 -5.73 -6.97
C GLY A 99 0.79 -5.04 -6.93
N GLY A 100 0.78 -3.72 -7.01
CA GLY A 100 1.96 -2.87 -6.89
C GLY A 100 1.88 -1.94 -5.68
N LEU A 101 2.78 -0.95 -5.65
CA LEU A 101 2.81 0.07 -4.59
C LEU A 101 1.52 0.89 -4.54
N GLU A 102 0.82 1.04 -5.67
CA GLU A 102 -0.43 1.79 -5.80
C GLU A 102 -1.57 1.13 -5.00
N TYR A 103 -1.60 -0.20 -4.98
CA TYR A 103 -2.59 -0.94 -4.19
C TYR A 103 -2.34 -0.73 -2.70
N ILE A 104 -1.06 -0.81 -2.29
CA ILE A 104 -0.63 -0.63 -0.91
C ILE A 104 -0.89 0.81 -0.46
N ASP A 105 -0.60 1.80 -1.31
CA ASP A 105 -0.92 3.21 -1.07
C ASP A 105 -2.42 3.41 -0.82
N SER A 106 -3.27 2.77 -1.63
CA SER A 106 -4.73 2.85 -1.48
C SER A 106 -5.23 2.22 -0.16
N VAL A 107 -4.63 1.10 0.26
CA VAL A 107 -4.95 0.45 1.54
C VAL A 107 -4.53 1.33 2.71
N LEU A 108 -3.31 1.85 2.69
CA LEU A 108 -2.77 2.72 3.74
C LEU A 108 -3.53 4.05 3.80
N TYR A 109 -3.94 4.61 2.66
CA TYR A 109 -4.76 5.81 2.59
C TYR A 109 -6.15 5.59 3.21
N ASN A 110 -6.78 4.45 2.94
CA ASN A 110 -8.05 4.07 3.57
C ASN A 110 -7.90 3.93 5.10
N TRP A 111 -6.80 3.35 5.58
CA TRP A 111 -6.52 3.29 7.02
C TRP A 111 -6.24 4.67 7.62
N MET A 112 -5.51 5.53 6.91
CA MET A 112 -5.23 6.89 7.34
C MET A 112 -6.52 7.72 7.48
N THR A 113 -7.42 7.63 6.51
CA THR A 113 -8.72 8.35 6.53
C THR A 113 -9.67 7.83 7.61
N LYS A 114 -9.47 6.60 8.09
CA LYS A 114 -10.20 5.99 9.21
C LYS A 114 -9.47 6.07 10.55
N GLU A 115 -8.34 6.77 10.59
CA GLU A 115 -7.48 6.91 11.77
C GLU A 115 -7.01 5.56 12.36
N ILE A 116 -6.92 4.53 11.53
CA ILE A 116 -6.44 3.20 11.94
C ILE A 116 -4.92 3.23 11.97
N ARG A 117 -4.35 3.19 13.19
CA ARG A 117 -2.89 3.21 13.42
C ARG A 117 -2.33 1.90 13.99
N LEU A 118 -3.19 1.02 14.48
CA LEU A 118 -2.82 -0.25 15.09
C LEU A 118 -3.03 -1.42 14.12
N PRO A 119 -2.11 -2.40 14.06
CA PRO A 119 -2.26 -3.61 13.24
C PRO A 119 -3.55 -4.39 13.55
N GLU A 120 -3.94 -4.43 14.82
CA GLU A 120 -5.12 -5.14 15.30
C GLU A 120 -6.41 -4.51 14.77
N ASP A 121 -6.46 -3.17 14.71
CA ASP A 121 -7.58 -2.42 14.15
C ASP A 121 -7.66 -2.59 12.62
N ALA A 122 -6.51 -2.67 11.94
CA ALA A 122 -6.45 -2.99 10.52
C ALA A 122 -7.04 -4.39 10.25
N ASP A 123 -6.72 -5.39 11.07
CA ASP A 123 -7.30 -6.74 10.97
C ASP A 123 -8.82 -6.75 11.17
N ARG A 124 -9.33 -5.93 12.10
CA ARG A 124 -10.79 -5.77 12.29
C ARG A 124 -11.44 -5.16 11.06
N GLU A 125 -10.87 -4.08 10.53
CA GLU A 125 -11.36 -3.41 9.32
C GLU A 125 -11.37 -4.36 8.11
N ILE A 126 -10.30 -5.13 7.91
CA ILE A 126 -10.20 -6.12 6.83
C ILE A 126 -11.31 -7.17 6.95
N LYS A 127 -11.59 -7.66 8.16
CA LYS A 127 -12.66 -8.64 8.41
C LYS A 127 -14.04 -8.04 8.10
N GLU A 128 -14.28 -6.79 8.48
CA GLU A 128 -15.53 -6.10 8.18
C GLU A 128 -15.73 -5.87 6.69
N HIS A 129 -14.71 -5.43 5.95
CA HIS A 129 -14.77 -5.31 4.49
C HIS A 129 -15.12 -6.62 3.80
N LYS A 130 -14.51 -7.74 4.24
CA LYS A 130 -14.83 -9.08 3.73
C LYS A 130 -16.28 -9.50 4.01
N LYS A 131 -16.88 -9.03 5.12
CA LYS A 131 -18.30 -9.29 5.42
C LYS A 131 -19.22 -8.49 4.52
N ARG A 132 -18.97 -7.19 4.35
CA ARG A 132 -19.78 -6.30 3.48
C ARG A 132 -19.80 -6.78 2.03
N THR A 133 -18.64 -7.14 1.49
CA THR A 133 -18.52 -7.68 0.12
C THR A 133 -19.18 -9.06 -0.09
N LYS A 134 -19.43 -9.83 0.98
CA LYS A 134 -20.17 -11.10 0.89
C LYS A 134 -21.69 -10.89 0.92
N THR A 135 -22.17 -9.88 1.65
CA THR A 135 -23.60 -9.54 1.73
C THR A 135 -24.10 -8.80 0.49
N ASP A 136 -23.22 -8.10 -0.24
CA ASP A 136 -23.55 -7.38 -1.48
C ASP A 136 -23.27 -8.18 -2.76
N LYS A 137 -23.29 -9.51 -2.72
CA LYS A 137 -23.51 -10.29 -3.95
C LYS A 137 -25.02 -10.32 -4.20
N PRO A 138 -25.60 -9.48 -5.07
CA PRO A 138 -26.91 -9.78 -5.58
C PRO A 138 -26.78 -11.12 -6.30
N THR A 139 -27.43 -12.16 -5.76
CA THR A 139 -27.88 -13.28 -6.57
C THR A 139 -28.82 -12.72 -7.63
N TYR A 140 -28.26 -12.19 -8.71
CA TYR A 140 -28.96 -12.08 -9.98
C TYR A 140 -29.22 -13.50 -10.46
N LYS A 141 -30.26 -14.13 -9.91
CA LYS A 141 -31.01 -15.13 -10.66
C LYS A 141 -31.59 -14.36 -11.83
N LYS A 142 -31.04 -14.55 -13.04
CA LYS A 142 -31.71 -14.09 -14.26
C LYS A 142 -33.14 -14.64 -14.21
N PRO A 143 -34.18 -13.80 -14.27
CA PRO A 143 -35.50 -14.27 -14.65
C PRO A 143 -35.36 -14.86 -16.05
N THR A 144 -35.77 -16.11 -16.23
CA THR A 144 -36.04 -16.65 -17.56
C THR A 144 -37.23 -15.90 -18.13
N GLU A 145 -36.97 -14.80 -18.82
CA GLU A 145 -37.92 -14.18 -19.75
C GLU A 145 -38.10 -15.14 -20.92
N THR A 146 -39.21 -15.88 -20.93
CA THR A 146 -39.78 -16.41 -22.15
C THR A 146 -40.29 -15.23 -22.96
N THR A 147 -39.44 -14.68 -23.82
CA THR A 147 -39.86 -13.77 -24.88
C THR A 147 -40.68 -14.57 -25.88
N ASP A 148 -42.00 -14.46 -25.76
CA ASP A 148 -42.94 -14.81 -26.83
C ASP A 148 -42.71 -13.82 -27.97
N TYR A 149 -41.85 -14.20 -28.92
CA TYR A 149 -41.73 -13.46 -30.16
C TYR A 149 -42.94 -13.80 -31.02
N GLU A 150 -43.94 -12.92 -31.04
CA GLU A 150 -44.89 -12.90 -32.15
C GLU A 150 -44.07 -12.68 -33.44
N ILE A 151 -43.94 -13.75 -34.22
CA ILE A 151 -43.26 -13.72 -35.52
C ILE A 151 -44.10 -12.84 -36.43
N TYR A 152 -43.75 -11.56 -36.51
CA TYR A 152 -44.34 -10.66 -37.50
C TYR A 152 -43.85 -11.08 -38.89
N VAL A 153 -44.76 -11.70 -39.65
CA VAL A 153 -44.56 -12.00 -41.06
C VAL A 153 -45.04 -10.80 -41.87
N SER A 154 -44.10 -10.12 -42.54
CA SER A 154 -44.43 -9.00 -43.43
C SER A 154 -45.41 -9.46 -44.53
N PRO A 155 -46.45 -8.67 -44.86
CA PRO A 155 -47.47 -9.03 -45.86
C PRO A 155 -46.90 -9.44 -47.23
N ALA A 156 -45.77 -8.86 -47.63
CA ALA A 156 -45.12 -9.18 -48.91
C ALA A 156 -44.68 -10.65 -48.99
N ARG A 157 -44.29 -11.27 -47.87
CA ARG A 157 -43.83 -12.67 -47.82
C ARG A 157 -44.98 -13.68 -47.95
N LEU A 158 -46.21 -13.26 -47.64
CA LEU A 158 -47.42 -14.10 -47.78
C LEU A 158 -47.90 -14.16 -49.23
N GLU A 159 -47.68 -13.11 -50.02
CA GLU A 159 -48.05 -13.07 -51.43
C GLU A 159 -47.13 -13.96 -52.29
N GLU A 160 -45.83 -13.98 -51.98
CA GLU A 160 -44.86 -14.87 -52.64
C GLU A 160 -45.19 -16.37 -52.44
N LEU A 161 -45.74 -16.74 -51.28
CA LEU A 161 -46.13 -18.13 -50.98
C LEU A 161 -47.42 -18.57 -51.70
N LYS A 162 -48.31 -17.63 -52.03
CA LYS A 162 -49.57 -17.94 -52.74
C LYS A 162 -49.41 -18.05 -54.25
N SER A 163 -48.35 -17.46 -54.81
CA SER A 163 -48.12 -17.48 -56.26
C SER A 163 -47.35 -18.71 -56.75
N ASN A 164 -46.92 -19.60 -55.84
CA ASN A 164 -46.11 -20.79 -56.13
C ASN A 164 -46.78 -22.12 -55.73
N SER A 165 -48.10 -22.10 -55.53
CA SER A 165 -48.95 -23.29 -55.30
C SER A 165 -49.96 -23.46 -56.41
#